data_AF-A0A1Q3H1U2-F1
#
_entry.id   AF-A0A1Q3H1U2-F1
#
_cell.length_a   1.000
_cell.length_b   1.000
_cell.length_c   1.000
_cell.angle_alpha   90.00
_cell.angle_beta   90.00
_cell.angle_gamma   90.00
#
_symmetry.space_group_name_H-M   'P 1'
#
loop_
_entity.id
_entity.type
_entity.pdbx_description
1 polymer ?
#
loop_
_entity_poly.entity_id
_entity_poly.type
_entity_poly.pdbx_seq_one_letter_code
_entity_poly.pdbx_strand_id
1 'polypeptide(L)'
;MQNKSIDKVQNQKITAICVFNTPIDAQSYGTIYEEYIYEYGLEYGPDPALLAFVEELLGEFPKEYFDTEDLLADVGHHMVFIEQNPALPHLDFHILIDRALRAGFYVSDETNSGIYNPRLLNK
;
A
#
# COMPACT_ATOMS: atom_id res chain seq x y z
N MET A 1 36.61 -10.39 22.88
CA MET A 1 35.96 -9.84 21.68
C MET A 1 34.72 -10.68 21.42
N GLN A 2 33.53 -10.13 21.63
CA GLN A 2 32.27 -10.82 21.33
C GLN A 2 31.91 -10.54 19.87
N ASN A 3 31.80 -11.60 19.07
CA ASN A 3 31.20 -11.53 17.74
C ASN A 3 29.72 -11.15 17.92
N LYS A 4 29.37 -9.90 17.58
CA LYS A 4 27.98 -9.57 17.30
C LYS A 4 27.64 -10.25 15.99
N SER A 5 26.86 -11.33 16.08
CA SER A 5 26.12 -11.89 14.96
C SER A 5 25.40 -10.73 14.28
N ILE A 6 25.70 -10.48 13.01
CA ILE A 6 24.86 -9.63 12.18
C ILE A 6 23.62 -10.47 11.95
N ASP A 7 22.57 -10.23 12.72
CA ASP A 7 21.27 -10.82 12.43
C ASP A 7 20.94 -10.44 10.98
N LYS A 8 20.87 -11.44 10.11
CA LYS A 8 20.33 -11.24 8.76
C LYS A 8 18.89 -10.80 8.98
N VAL A 9 18.62 -9.51 8.78
CA VAL A 9 17.24 -9.00 8.69
C VAL A 9 16.59 -9.79 7.57
N GLN A 10 15.78 -10.76 7.95
CA GLN A 10 15.06 -11.61 7.02
C GLN A 10 13.79 -10.83 6.68
N ASN A 11 13.66 -10.37 5.43
CA ASN A 11 12.46 -9.68 4.97
C ASN A 11 11.23 -10.50 5.35
N GLN A 12 10.29 -9.85 6.02
CA GLN A 12 9.02 -10.44 6.41
C GLN A 12 8.11 -10.50 5.18
N LYS A 13 7.17 -11.45 5.19
CA LYS A 13 6.11 -11.49 4.19
C LYS A 13 5.30 -10.20 4.29
N ILE A 14 5.18 -9.48 3.18
CA ILE A 14 4.39 -8.23 3.11
C ILE A 14 2.92 -8.55 3.38
N THR A 15 2.34 -7.87 4.37
CA THR A 15 0.92 -8.01 4.75
C THR A 15 0.16 -6.70 4.68
N ALA A 16 0.84 -5.57 4.52
CA ALA A 16 0.20 -4.26 4.42
C ALA A 16 0.98 -3.37 3.46
N ILE A 17 0.24 -2.62 2.63
CA ILE A 17 0.80 -1.63 1.71
C ILE A 17 -0.04 -0.35 1.73
N CYS A 18 0.63 0.78 1.50
CA CYS A 18 -0.04 2.02 1.12
C CYS A 18 0.18 2.25 -0.38
N VAL A 19 -0.88 2.54 -1.14
CA VAL A 19 -0.80 2.89 -2.57
C VAL A 19 -1.10 4.38 -2.73
N PHE A 20 -0.25 5.12 -3.45
CA PHE A 20 -0.30 6.57 -3.55
C PHE A 20 -0.40 7.06 -4.99
N ASN A 21 -1.27 8.04 -5.23
CA ASN A 21 -1.36 8.80 -6.50
C ASN A 21 -0.29 9.89 -6.63
N THR A 22 0.44 10.18 -5.56
CA THR A 22 1.49 11.19 -5.50
C THR A 22 2.86 10.55 -5.25
N PRO A 23 3.97 11.18 -5.72
CA PRO A 23 5.31 10.71 -5.39
C PRO A 23 5.56 10.71 -3.89
N ILE A 24 6.03 9.56 -3.37
CA ILE A 24 6.40 9.42 -1.96
C ILE A 24 7.91 9.28 -1.76
N ASP A 25 8.37 9.83 -0.65
CA ASP A 25 9.66 9.58 -0.02
C ASP A 25 9.48 9.50 1.51
N ALA A 26 10.56 9.30 2.26
CA ALA A 26 10.49 9.19 3.73
C ALA A 26 9.90 10.44 4.43
N GLN A 27 9.93 11.61 3.77
CA GLN A 27 9.41 12.85 4.32
C GLN A 27 7.94 13.06 3.92
N SER A 28 7.58 12.92 2.64
CA SER A 28 6.21 13.12 2.17
C SER A 28 5.26 12.01 2.59
N TYR A 29 5.77 10.78 2.76
CA TYR A 29 4.99 9.64 3.25
C TYR A 29 4.31 9.95 4.59
N GLY A 30 5.07 10.45 5.57
CA GLY A 30 4.54 10.68 6.91
C GLY A 30 3.41 11.70 6.93
N THR A 31 3.55 12.78 6.16
CA THR A 31 2.49 13.80 6.02
C THR A 31 1.23 13.24 5.38
N ILE A 32 1.36 12.50 4.27
CA ILE A 32 0.20 11.93 3.57
C ILE A 32 -0.50 10.88 4.45
N TYR A 33 0.28 10.06 5.17
CA TYR A 33 -0.26 9.03 6.05
C TYR A 33 -0.99 9.63 7.27
N GLU A 34 -0.46 10.70 7.85
CA GLU A 34 -1.16 11.45 8.91
C GLU A 34 -2.47 12.06 8.39
N GLU A 35 -2.46 12.66 7.20
CA GLU A 35 -3.68 13.20 6.58
C GLU A 35 -4.75 12.12 6.39
N TYR A 36 -4.34 10.93 5.94
CA TYR A 36 -5.24 9.78 5.80
C TYR A 36 -5.84 9.33 7.14
N ILE A 37 -5.03 9.09 8.17
CA ILE A 37 -5.49 8.60 9.48
C ILE A 37 -6.40 9.60 10.18
N TYR A 38 -6.08 10.90 10.08
CA TYR A 38 -6.86 11.94 10.73
C TYR A 38 -8.00 12.46 9.87
N GLU A 39 -8.23 11.83 8.71
CA GLU A 39 -9.29 12.19 7.77
C GLU A 39 -9.18 13.67 7.30
N TYR A 40 -7.97 14.23 7.36
CA TYR A 40 -7.68 15.56 6.86
C TYR A 40 -7.62 15.49 5.34
N GLY A 41 -8.56 16.16 4.68
CA GLY A 41 -8.73 16.09 3.23
C GLY A 41 -9.95 15.29 2.76
N LEU A 42 -10.84 14.86 3.66
CA LEU A 42 -12.16 14.34 3.29
C LEU A 42 -12.94 15.31 2.38
N GLU A 43 -12.71 16.63 2.50
CA GLU A 43 -13.37 17.61 1.64
C GLU A 43 -13.02 17.48 0.15
N TYR A 44 -11.90 16.85 -0.19
CA TYR A 44 -11.46 16.65 -1.56
C TYR A 44 -12.05 15.40 -2.20
N GLY A 45 -12.61 14.49 -1.38
CA GLY A 45 -13.13 13.20 -1.82
C GLY A 45 -12.05 12.21 -2.28
N PRO A 46 -12.46 10.99 -2.67
CA PRO A 46 -11.55 9.94 -3.13
C PRO A 46 -10.88 10.33 -4.44
N ASP A 47 -9.61 9.96 -4.61
CA ASP A 47 -8.96 10.07 -5.91
C ASP A 47 -9.60 9.12 -6.93
N PRO A 48 -10.03 9.60 -8.11
CA PRO A 48 -10.69 8.76 -9.10
C PRO A 48 -9.84 7.61 -9.64
N ALA A 49 -8.51 7.78 -9.72
CA ALA A 49 -7.61 6.76 -10.25
C ALA A 49 -7.34 5.68 -9.20
N LEU A 50 -7.16 6.04 -7.93
CA LEU A 50 -7.09 5.09 -6.81
C LEU A 50 -8.41 4.33 -6.66
N LEU A 51 -9.55 5.01 -6.80
CA LEU A 51 -10.86 4.37 -6.73
C LEU A 51 -11.01 3.33 -7.85
N ALA A 52 -10.70 3.68 -9.10
CA ALA A 52 -10.72 2.74 -10.21
C ALA A 52 -9.77 1.55 -10.01
N PHE A 53 -8.58 1.79 -9.45
CA PHE A 53 -7.64 0.74 -9.09
C PHE A 53 -8.21 -0.24 -8.05
N VAL A 54 -8.89 0.27 -7.01
CA VAL A 54 -9.53 -0.57 -5.98
C VAL A 54 -10.73 -1.33 -6.56
N GLU A 55 -11.53 -0.70 -7.44
CA GLU A 55 -12.62 -1.38 -8.14
C GLU A 55 -12.11 -2.56 -8.99
N GLU A 56 -11.04 -2.36 -9.75
CA GLU A 56 -10.38 -3.42 -10.52
C GLU A 56 -9.85 -4.52 -9.60
N LEU A 57 -9.23 -4.15 -8.48
CA LEU A 57 -8.71 -5.08 -7.49
C LEU A 57 -9.81 -5.98 -6.90
N LEU A 58 -10.94 -5.39 -6.51
CA LEU A 58 -12.09 -6.12 -5.96
C LEU A 58 -12.83 -6.95 -7.02
N GLY A 59 -12.68 -6.63 -8.30
CA GLY A 59 -13.17 -7.46 -9.40
C GLY A 59 -12.37 -8.76 -9.59
N GLU A 60 -11.13 -8.81 -9.12
CA GLU A 60 -10.22 -9.93 -9.32
C GLU A 60 -9.96 -10.75 -8.05
N PHE A 61 -9.94 -10.08 -6.89
CA PHE A 61 -9.68 -10.70 -5.60
C PHE A 61 -10.94 -10.61 -4.73
N PRO A 62 -11.33 -11.72 -4.08
CA PRO A 62 -12.40 -11.69 -3.08
C PRO A 62 -12.08 -10.67 -1.98
N LYS A 63 -13.08 -9.85 -1.63
CA LYS A 63 -12.91 -8.80 -0.62
C LYS A 63 -12.45 -9.34 0.74
N GLU A 64 -12.76 -10.60 1.04
CA GLU A 64 -12.41 -11.26 2.29
C GLU A 64 -10.90 -11.40 2.50
N TYR A 65 -10.08 -11.23 1.45
CA TYR A 65 -8.63 -11.20 1.58
C TYR A 65 -8.07 -9.91 2.20
N PHE A 66 -8.90 -8.87 2.34
CA PHE A 66 -8.50 -7.57 2.89
C PHE A 66 -9.07 -7.38 4.30
N ASP A 67 -8.29 -6.74 5.18
CA ASP A 67 -8.67 -6.47 6.57
C ASP A 67 -9.48 -5.17 6.70
N THR A 68 -10.62 -5.11 6.00
CA THR A 68 -11.54 -3.98 6.04
C THR A 68 -12.97 -4.43 5.75
N GLU A 69 -13.96 -3.71 6.28
CA GLU A 69 -15.38 -3.96 5.97
C GLU A 69 -15.72 -3.54 4.54
N ASP A 70 -15.13 -2.41 4.08
CA ASP A 70 -15.34 -1.82 2.76
C ASP A 70 -14.08 -1.07 2.27
N LEU A 71 -13.28 -1.75 1.45
CA LEU A 71 -12.05 -1.18 0.89
C LEU A 71 -12.30 0.03 -0.03
N LEU A 72 -13.49 0.17 -0.62
CA LEU A 72 -13.80 1.35 -1.44
C LEU A 72 -14.00 2.60 -0.58
N ALA A 73 -14.50 2.43 0.65
CA ALA A 73 -14.65 3.54 1.61
C ALA A 73 -13.29 4.04 2.13
N ASP A 74 -12.27 3.19 2.12
CA ASP A 74 -10.90 3.49 2.54
C ASP A 74 -10.08 4.23 1.45
N VAL A 75 -10.67 4.56 0.30
CA VAL A 75 -10.00 5.34 -0.74
C VAL A 75 -9.96 6.82 -0.36
N GLY A 76 -8.78 7.31 0.01
CA GLY A 76 -8.54 8.72 0.30
C GLY A 76 -8.20 9.56 -0.93
N HIS A 77 -7.90 10.84 -0.68
CA HIS A 77 -7.49 11.79 -1.72
C HIS A 77 -6.08 11.51 -2.28
N HIS A 78 -5.17 11.01 -1.44
CA HIS A 78 -3.79 10.75 -1.83
C HIS A 78 -3.38 9.28 -1.76
N MET A 79 -4.11 8.48 -1.00
CA MET A 79 -3.72 7.11 -0.73
C MET A 79 -4.91 6.21 -0.41
N VAL A 80 -4.67 4.91 -0.57
CA VAL A 80 -5.48 3.85 0.02
C VAL A 80 -4.56 2.91 0.80
N PHE A 81 -4.95 2.55 2.02
CA PHE A 81 -4.28 1.54 2.83
C PHE A 81 -4.89 0.17 2.57
N ILE A 82 -4.07 -0.82 2.27
CA ILE A 82 -4.52 -2.18 1.98
C ILE A 82 -3.78 -3.12 2.94
N GLU A 83 -4.54 -3.80 3.78
CA GLU A 83 -4.03 -4.77 4.76
C GLU A 83 -4.60 -6.17 4.50
N GLN A 84 -3.78 -7.21 4.73
CA GLN A 84 -4.15 -8.60 4.59
C GLN A 84 -5.07 -9.02 5.73
N ASN A 85 -6.21 -9.63 5.41
CA ASN A 85 -7.00 -10.32 6.42
C ASN A 85 -6.18 -11.45 7.07
N PRO A 86 -5.89 -11.39 8.38
CA PRO A 86 -5.05 -12.38 9.05
C PRO A 86 -5.68 -13.78 9.06
N ALA A 87 -7.00 -13.89 8.88
CA ALA A 87 -7.70 -15.17 8.76
C ALA A 87 -7.52 -15.82 7.37
N LEU A 88 -7.12 -15.07 6.34
CA LEU A 88 -6.95 -15.54 4.96
C LEU A 88 -5.60 -15.09 4.37
N PRO A 89 -4.46 -15.59 4.87
CA PRO A 89 -3.13 -15.10 4.51
C PRO A 89 -2.64 -15.59 3.14
N HIS A 90 -3.53 -15.91 2.20
CA HIS A 90 -3.19 -16.56 0.95
C HIS A 90 -2.78 -15.59 -0.17
N LEU A 91 -3.18 -14.32 -0.06
CA LEU A 91 -2.83 -13.30 -1.03
C LEU A 91 -1.35 -12.92 -0.92
N ASP A 92 -0.61 -13.02 -2.04
CA ASP A 92 0.75 -12.51 -2.16
C ASP A 92 0.72 -11.04 -2.55
N PHE A 93 1.12 -10.17 -1.62
CA PHE A 93 1.07 -8.72 -1.80
C PHE A 93 2.04 -8.22 -2.88
N HIS A 94 3.03 -9.01 -3.31
CA HIS A 94 3.83 -8.64 -4.47
C HIS A 94 3.00 -8.49 -5.75
N ILE A 95 1.89 -9.23 -5.88
CA ILE A 95 0.96 -9.09 -7.00
C ILE A 95 0.28 -7.72 -6.95
N LEU A 96 -0.10 -7.27 -5.76
CA LEU A 96 -0.73 -5.96 -5.55
C LEU A 96 0.25 -4.83 -5.86
N ILE A 97 1.49 -4.97 -5.39
CA ILE A 97 2.58 -4.02 -5.65
C ILE A 97 2.85 -3.92 -7.17
N ASP A 98 3.01 -5.04 -7.88
CA ASP A 98 3.25 -5.03 -9.33
C ASP A 98 2.11 -4.35 -10.08
N ARG A 99 0.85 -4.62 -9.71
CA ARG A 99 -0.33 -3.98 -10.31
C ARG A 99 -0.37 -2.48 -10.06
N ALA A 100 -0.18 -2.04 -8.82
CA ALA A 100 -0.14 -0.63 -8.47
C ALA A 100 0.95 0.11 -9.24
N LEU A 101 2.16 -0.47 -9.32
CA LEU A 101 3.27 0.14 -10.05
C LEU A 101 3.00 0.21 -11.57
N ARG A 102 2.40 -0.82 -12.16
CA ARG A 102 1.99 -0.81 -13.58
C ARG A 102 0.91 0.21 -13.89
N ALA A 103 0.01 0.46 -12.93
CA ALA A 103 -1.00 1.51 -13.01
C ALA A 103 -0.42 2.92 -12.79
N GLY A 104 0.87 3.03 -12.44
CA GLY A 104 1.57 4.30 -12.26
C GLY A 104 1.55 4.85 -10.84
N PHE A 105 1.13 4.06 -9.85
CA PHE A 105 1.10 4.45 -8.45
C PHE A 105 2.42 4.16 -7.73
N TYR A 106 2.69 4.95 -6.69
CA TYR A 106 3.76 4.69 -5.75
C TYR A 106 3.27 3.77 -4.65
N VAL A 107 4.15 2.94 -4.08
CA VAL A 107 3.77 1.98 -3.04
C VAL A 107 4.75 2.04 -1.88
N SER A 108 4.22 2.03 -0.66
CA SER A 108 4.99 1.77 0.55
C SER A 108 4.65 0.36 1.06
N ASP A 109 5.66 -0.46 1.33
CA ASP A 109 5.56 -1.72 2.08
C ASP A 109 5.66 -1.39 3.56
N GLU A 110 4.51 -1.47 4.23
CA GLU A 110 4.35 -1.13 5.65
C GLU A 110 4.90 -2.22 6.57
N THR A 111 5.17 -3.41 6.03
CA THR A 111 5.74 -4.53 6.80
C THR A 111 7.26 -4.41 6.91
N ASN A 112 7.93 -4.02 5.83
CA ASN A 112 9.40 -3.92 5.79
C ASN A 112 9.94 -2.50 5.59
N SER A 113 9.07 -1.47 5.59
CA SER A 113 9.42 -0.06 5.36
C SER A 113 10.10 0.19 4.00
N GLY A 114 9.64 -0.50 2.96
CA GLY A 114 10.14 -0.35 1.59
C GLY A 114 9.34 0.68 0.78
N ILE A 115 9.98 1.41 -0.14
CA ILE A 115 9.29 2.32 -1.07
C ILE A 115 9.54 1.88 -2.51
N TYR A 116 8.47 1.72 -3.28
CA TYR A 116 8.49 1.33 -4.68
C TYR A 116 8.03 2.48 -5.57
N ASN A 117 8.80 2.73 -6.63
CA ASN A 117 8.58 3.85 -7.54
C ASN A 117 8.23 3.35 -8.95
N PRO A 118 7.04 3.67 -9.48
CA PRO A 118 6.58 3.17 -10.78
C PRO A 118 7.46 3.66 -11.94
N ARG A 119 8.15 4.80 -11.77
CA ARG A 119 9.06 5.35 -12.78
C ARG A 119 10.30 4.49 -13.03
N LEU A 120 10.58 3.52 -12.16
CA LEU A 120 11.72 2.62 -12.29
C LEU A 120 11.38 1.33 -13.06
N LEU A 121 10.11 1.08 -13.42
CA LEU A 121 9.71 -0.14 -14.14
C LEU A 121 10.13 -0.18 -15.61
N ASN A 122 10.43 0.96 -16.24
CA ASN A 122 10.80 1.07 -17.66
C ASN A 122 12.26 1.53 -17.85
N LYS A 123 13.22 0.79 -17.29
CA LYS A 123 14.65 0.94 -17.63
C LYS A 123 15.20 -0.31 -18.27
#